data_AF-A0A1M5N0U1-F1
#
_entry.id   AF-A0A1M5N0U1-F1
#
_cell.length_a   1.000
_cell.length_b   1.000
_cell.length_c   1.000
_cell.angle_alpha   90.00
_cell.angle_beta   90.00
_cell.angle_gamma   90.00
#
_symmetry.space_group_name_H-M   'P 1'
#
loop_
_entity.id
_entity.type
_entity.pdbx_description
1 polymer ?
#
loop_
_entity_poly.entity_id
_entity_poly.type
_entity_poly.pdbx_seq_one_letter_code
_entity_poly.pdbx_strand_id
1 'polypeptide(L)'
;MALALVIIAGTVYYLLAFTPKNSVELYEKIHFADDYETMEKLMLEGYEDHVTEEDFAFLQENSPNTIKQLSVFEYNNTSYVVMTTPGTQKLEVLEVEELPEEVRNYFLGLPNQGD
;
A
#
# COMPACT_ATOMS: atom_id res chain seq x y z
N MET A 1 -28.17 13.97 -18.37
CA MET A 1 -27.98 14.13 -16.91
C MET A 1 -28.04 12.80 -16.17
N ALA A 2 -29.12 12.01 -16.27
CA ALA A 2 -29.22 10.74 -15.54
C ALA A 2 -28.09 9.73 -15.84
N LEU A 3 -27.72 9.55 -17.12
CA LEU A 3 -26.61 8.67 -17.50
C LEU A 3 -25.26 9.13 -16.94
N ALA A 4 -25.00 10.44 -16.94
CA ALA A 4 -23.78 10.99 -16.37
C ALA A 4 -23.72 10.79 -14.85
N LEU A 5 -24.85 10.92 -14.15
CA LEU A 5 -24.93 10.62 -12.72
C LEU A 5 -24.68 9.14 -12.41
N VAL A 6 -25.17 8.22 -13.26
CA VAL A 6 -24.91 6.78 -13.10
C VAL A 6 -23.44 6.45 -13.32
N ILE A 7 -22.81 7.04 -14.34
CA ILE A 7 -21.37 6.86 -14.60
C ILE A 7 -20.56 7.40 -13.42
N ILE A 8 -20.84 8.62 -12.96
CA ILE A 8 -20.14 9.23 -11.81
C ILE A 8 -20.33 8.39 -10.55
N ALA A 9 -21.57 7.96 -10.25
CA ALA A 9 -21.86 7.14 -9.10
C ALA A 9 -21.15 5.77 -9.18
N GLY A 10 -21.12 5.17 -10.36
CA GLY A 10 -20.41 3.90 -10.61
C GLY A 10 -18.90 4.03 -10.40
N THR A 11 -18.27 5.08 -10.93
CA THR A 11 -16.84 5.35 -10.74
C THR A 11 -16.51 5.64 -9.28
N VAL A 12 -17.31 6.48 -8.60
CA VAL A 12 -17.11 6.78 -7.18
C VAL A 12 -17.26 5.53 -6.32
N TYR A 13 -18.27 4.69 -6.60
CA TYR A 13 -18.46 3.42 -5.92
C TYR A 13 -17.28 2.48 -6.14
N TYR A 14 -16.81 2.37 -7.39
CA TYR A 14 -15.67 1.55 -7.73
C TYR A 14 -14.42 1.97 -6.97
N LEU A 15 -14.07 3.26 -6.98
CA LEU A 15 -12.92 3.78 -6.23
C LEU A 15 -13.05 3.56 -4.72
N LEU A 16 -14.24 3.80 -4.16
CA LEU A 16 -14.44 3.68 -2.70
C LEU A 16 -14.47 2.23 -2.20
N ALA A 17 -14.87 1.27 -3.04
CA ALA A 17 -14.98 -0.15 -2.68
C ALA A 17 -13.71 -0.94 -3.04
N PHE A 18 -13.03 -0.57 -4.13
CA PHE A 18 -11.91 -1.35 -4.65
C PHE A 18 -10.53 -0.89 -4.15
N THR A 19 -10.39 0.34 -3.66
CA THR A 19 -9.10 0.83 -3.12
C THR A 19 -8.96 0.54 -1.61
N PRO A 20 -7.96 -0.25 -1.17
CA PRO A 20 -7.69 -0.45 0.25
C PRO A 20 -7.24 0.85 0.92
N LYS A 21 -7.72 1.13 2.13
CA LYS A 21 -7.45 2.40 2.84
C LYS A 21 -6.41 2.29 3.93
N ASN A 22 -6.05 1.06 4.31
CA ASN A 22 -5.09 0.77 5.37
C ASN A 22 -4.44 -0.60 5.12
N SER A 23 -3.41 -0.91 5.88
CA SER A 23 -2.63 -2.15 5.73
C SER A 23 -3.43 -3.43 5.97
N VAL A 24 -4.50 -3.39 6.76
CA VAL A 24 -5.37 -4.56 7.02
C VAL A 24 -6.25 -4.82 5.80
N GLU A 25 -6.93 -3.79 5.29
CA GLU A 25 -7.72 -3.91 4.06
C GLU A 25 -6.86 -4.31 2.85
N LEU A 26 -5.62 -3.82 2.77
CA LEU A 26 -4.67 -4.21 1.74
C LEU A 26 -4.34 -5.71 1.85
N TYR A 27 -3.99 -6.18 3.05
CA TYR A 27 -3.72 -7.60 3.29
C TYR A 27 -4.93 -8.47 2.93
N GLU A 28 -6.13 -8.10 3.37
CA GLU A 28 -7.36 -8.85 3.06
C GLU A 28 -7.58 -8.94 1.55
N LYS A 29 -7.42 -7.83 0.81
CA LYS A 29 -7.60 -7.85 -0.65
C LYS A 29 -6.54 -8.69 -1.37
N ILE A 30 -5.29 -8.66 -0.91
CA ILE A 30 -4.24 -9.52 -1.46
C ILE A 30 -4.58 -10.99 -1.16
N HIS A 31 -4.93 -11.30 0.09
CA HIS A 31 -5.18 -12.67 0.54
C HIS A 31 -6.40 -13.30 -0.16
N PHE A 32 -7.43 -12.49 -0.42
CA PHE A 32 -8.64 -12.91 -1.12
C PHE A 32 -8.60 -12.69 -2.64
N ALA A 33 -7.46 -12.29 -3.21
CA ALA A 33 -7.31 -12.21 -4.65
C ALA A 33 -7.34 -13.63 -5.26
N ASP A 34 -8.14 -13.82 -6.31
CA ASP A 34 -8.29 -15.11 -6.98
C ASP A 34 -7.01 -15.50 -7.76
N ASP A 35 -6.26 -14.51 -8.24
CA ASP A 35 -5.06 -14.68 -9.04
C ASP A 35 -4.10 -13.47 -8.93
N TYR A 36 -2.90 -13.64 -9.49
CA TYR A 36 -1.87 -12.61 -9.53
C TYR A 36 -2.33 -11.34 -10.27
N GLU A 37 -3.07 -11.49 -11.38
CA GLU A 37 -3.59 -10.36 -12.17
C GLU A 37 -4.57 -9.49 -11.35
N THR A 38 -5.32 -10.11 -10.44
CA THR A 38 -6.24 -9.41 -9.53
C THR A 38 -5.48 -8.67 -8.43
N MET A 39 -4.41 -9.27 -7.92
CA MET A 39 -3.52 -8.62 -6.94
C MET A 39 -2.76 -7.45 -7.57
N GLU A 40 -2.24 -7.60 -8.79
CA GLU A 40 -1.52 -6.58 -9.55
C GLU A 40 -2.34 -5.30 -9.72
N LYS A 41 -3.67 -5.40 -9.84
CA LYS A 41 -4.59 -4.25 -9.90
C LYS A 41 -4.62 -3.40 -8.62
N LEU A 42 -4.06 -3.88 -7.51
CA LEU A 42 -3.88 -3.11 -6.27
C LEU A 42 -2.62 -2.24 -6.29
N MET A 43 -1.72 -2.49 -7.24
CA MET A 43 -0.47 -1.75 -7.38
C MET A 43 -0.72 -0.38 -8.00
N LEU A 44 0.21 0.53 -7.73
CA LEU A 44 0.20 1.83 -8.38
C LEU A 44 0.60 1.67 -9.84
N GLU A 45 -0.10 2.36 -10.75
CA GLU A 45 0.23 2.35 -12.18
C GLU A 45 1.70 2.71 -12.41
N GLY A 46 2.43 1.85 -13.14
CA GLY A 46 3.86 1.99 -13.41
C GLY A 46 4.79 1.31 -12.39
N TYR A 47 4.24 0.64 -11.38
CA TYR A 47 5.00 -0.10 -10.36
C TYR A 47 4.79 -1.60 -10.42
N GLU A 48 4.02 -2.12 -11.39
CA GLU A 48 3.58 -3.51 -11.48
C GLU A 48 4.75 -4.51 -11.47
N ASP A 49 5.89 -4.15 -12.05
CA ASP A 49 7.11 -4.99 -12.08
C ASP A 49 7.80 -5.15 -10.71
N HIS A 50 7.35 -4.44 -9.66
CA HIS A 50 8.00 -4.45 -8.34
C HIS A 50 7.51 -5.58 -7.42
N VAL A 51 6.47 -6.31 -7.81
CA VAL A 51 5.97 -7.49 -7.11
C VAL A 51 5.97 -8.63 -8.11
N THR A 52 6.35 -9.83 -7.68
CA THR A 52 6.41 -11.00 -8.55
C THR A 52 5.29 -11.99 -8.24
N GLU A 53 5.04 -12.92 -9.17
CA GLU A 53 4.11 -14.04 -8.93
C GLU A 53 4.58 -14.92 -7.76
N GLU A 54 5.89 -15.00 -7.52
CA GLU A 54 6.47 -15.70 -6.37
C GLU A 54 6.14 -14.98 -5.06
N ASP A 55 6.23 -13.65 -5.01
CA ASP A 55 5.82 -12.86 -3.84
C ASP A 55 4.33 -13.06 -3.54
N PHE A 56 3.49 -13.06 -4.58
CA PHE A 56 2.07 -13.35 -4.43
C PHE A 56 1.81 -14.75 -3.86
N ALA A 57 2.44 -15.78 -4.44
CA ALA A 57 2.30 -17.16 -3.96
C ALA A 57 2.72 -17.28 -2.49
N PHE A 58 3.82 -16.63 -2.10
CA PHE A 58 4.27 -16.59 -0.71
C PHE A 58 3.22 -15.96 0.22
N LEU A 59 2.62 -14.83 -0.18
CA LEU A 59 1.58 -14.15 0.60
C LEU A 59 0.26 -14.96 0.68
N GLN A 60 -0.03 -15.80 -0.32
CA GLN A 60 -1.19 -16.70 -0.30
C GLN A 60 -0.99 -17.90 0.62
N GLU A 61 0.22 -18.48 0.61
CA GLU A 61 0.53 -19.68 1.38
C GLU A 61 0.80 -19.40 2.87
N ASN A 62 1.08 -18.15 3.23
CA ASN A 62 1.51 -17.77 4.56
C ASN A 62 0.65 -16.68 5.18
N SER A 63 0.39 -16.79 6.49
CA SER A 63 -0.26 -15.73 7.26
C SER A 63 0.78 -14.91 8.03
N PRO A 64 0.69 -13.57 8.02
CA PRO A 64 1.60 -12.74 8.78
C PRO A 64 1.35 -12.91 10.28
N ASN A 65 2.42 -12.96 11.07
CA ASN A 65 2.29 -12.91 12.53
C ASN A 65 1.76 -11.56 13.02
N THR A 66 1.99 -10.47 12.26
CA THR A 66 1.55 -9.12 12.59
C THR A 66 1.46 -8.29 11.31
N ILE A 67 0.45 -7.41 11.23
CA ILE A 67 0.31 -6.40 10.19
C ILE A 67 0.59 -5.04 10.81
N LYS A 68 1.49 -4.26 10.22
CA LYS A 68 1.83 -2.90 10.66
C LYS A 68 1.58 -1.91 9.53
N GLN A 69 1.27 -0.67 9.88
CA GLN A 69 1.16 0.43 8.93
C GLN A 69 2.23 1.48 9.23
N LEU A 70 3.07 1.75 8.23
CA LEU A 70 4.26 2.58 8.35
C LEU A 70 4.19 3.71 7.32
N SER A 71 4.71 4.87 7.66
CA SER A 71 4.96 5.96 6.71
C SER A 71 6.40 6.40 6.85
N VAL A 72 7.10 6.51 5.72
CA VAL A 72 8.48 7.02 5.69
C VAL A 72 8.43 8.49 5.30
N PHE A 73 8.97 9.36 6.17
CA PHE A 73 9.11 10.78 5.91
C PHE A 73 10.58 11.07 5.61
N GLU A 74 10.90 11.32 4.35
CA GLU A 74 12.26 11.58 3.90
C GLU A 74 12.58 13.07 3.87
N TYR A 75 13.76 13.43 4.37
CA TYR A 75 14.34 14.77 4.33
C TYR A 75 15.76 14.65 3.76
N ASN A 76 16.34 15.80 3.35
CA ASN A 76 17.65 15.83 2.68
C ASN A 76 18.75 15.00 3.38
N ASN A 77 18.78 15.00 4.73
CA ASN A 77 19.84 14.35 5.52
C ASN A 77 19.33 13.33 6.56
N THR A 78 18.02 13.09 6.64
CA THR A 78 17.43 12.19 7.65
C THR A 78 16.09 11.66 7.13
N SER A 79 15.69 10.50 7.60
CA SER A 79 14.38 9.94 7.29
C SER A 79 13.78 9.39 8.57
N TYR A 80 12.46 9.52 8.73
CA TYR A 80 11.74 8.98 9.89
C TYR A 80 10.74 7.92 9.45
N VAL A 81 10.64 6.84 10.21
CA VAL A 81 9.52 5.90 10.13
C VAL A 81 8.51 6.27 11.20
N VAL A 82 7.29 6.53 10.76
CA VAL A 82 6.13 6.75 11.61
C VAL A 82 5.26 5.51 11.54
N MET A 83 5.16 4.78 12.66
CA MET A 83 4.22 3.66 12.79
C MET A 83 2.87 4.18 13.24
N THR A 84 1.82 3.68 12.59
CA THR A 84 0.44 4.04 12.88
C THR A 84 -0.42 2.81 13.11
N THR A 85 -1.57 3.01 13.76
CA THR A 85 -2.58 1.97 13.99
C THR A 85 -3.06 1.34 12.68
N PRO A 86 -2.84 0.03 12.46
CA PRO A 86 -3.38 -0.66 11.28
C PRO A 86 -4.91 -0.82 11.41
N GLY A 87 -5.65 -0.74 10.31
CA GLY A 87 -7.09 -1.05 10.29
C GLY A 87 -8.03 -0.01 10.90
N THR A 88 -7.54 1.19 11.22
CA THR A 88 -8.33 2.26 11.83
C THR A 88 -8.79 3.30 10.80
N GLN A 89 -9.95 3.92 11.02
CA GLN A 89 -10.45 4.99 10.13
C GLN A 89 -9.59 6.26 10.17
N LYS A 90 -8.86 6.45 11.27
CA LYS A 90 -7.95 7.56 11.48
C LYS A 90 -6.61 7.00 11.95
N LEU A 91 -5.54 7.42 11.29
CA LEU A 91 -4.18 7.06 11.70
C LEU A 91 -3.88 7.66 13.07
N GLU A 92 -3.57 6.79 14.03
CA GLU A 92 -3.04 7.18 15.33
C GLU A 92 -1.57 6.79 15.38
N VAL A 93 -0.72 7.75 15.77
CA VAL A 93 0.73 7.52 15.84
C VAL A 93 1.01 6.61 17.04
N LEU A 94 1.66 5.49 16.75
CA LEU A 94 2.12 4.53 17.76
C LEU A 94 3.58 4.78 18.13
N GLU A 95 4.42 5.04 17.14
CA GLU A 95 5.87 5.14 17.31
C GLU A 95 6.49 5.99 16.20
N VAL A 96 7.58 6.67 16.51
CA VAL A 96 8.37 7.46 15.56
C VAL A 96 9.84 7.19 15.83
N GLU A 97 10.55 6.73 14.80
CA GLU A 97 11.99 6.46 14.88
C GLU A 97 12.72 7.08 13.69
N GLU A 98 13.96 7.52 13.91
CA GLU A 98 14.86 7.90 12.83
C GLU A 98 15.39 6.63 12.14
N LEU A 99 15.32 6.60 10.81
CA LEU A 99 15.87 5.49 10.03
C LEU A 99 17.39 5.51 10.08
N PRO A 100 18.02 4.36 10.40
CA PRO A 100 19.46 4.20 10.23
C PRO A 100 19.89 4.55 8.81
N GLU A 101 21.06 5.17 8.68
CA GLU A 101 21.61 5.62 7.38
C GLU A 101 21.66 4.50 6.34
N GLU A 102 21.97 3.27 6.76
CA GLU A 102 22.01 2.08 5.88
C GLU A 102 20.64 1.79 5.25
N VAL A 103 19.56 1.91 6.03
CA VAL A 103 18.19 1.66 5.57
C VAL A 103 17.70 2.82 4.72
N ARG A 104 18.06 4.06 5.06
CA ARG A 104 17.76 5.24 4.23
C ARG A 104 18.36 5.10 2.82
N ASN A 105 19.61 4.65 2.73
CA ASN A 105 20.28 4.48 1.44
C ASN A 105 19.62 3.40 0.56
N TYR A 106 18.96 2.40 1.15
CA TYR A 106 18.16 1.42 0.42
C TYR A 106 16.94 2.07 -0.26
N PHE A 107 16.21 2.92 0.46
CA PHE A 107 15.03 3.61 -0.09
C PHE A 107 15.39 4.67 -1.14
N LEU A 108 16.54 5.35 -1.02
CA LEU A 108 17.04 6.30 -2.03
C LEU A 108 17.35 5.67 -3.41
N GLY A 109 17.52 4.34 -3.46
CA GLY A 109 17.73 3.60 -4.71
C GLY A 109 16.46 3.25 -5.47
N LEU A 110 15.28 3.50 -4.89
CA LEU A 110 13.99 3.29 -5.54
C LEU A 110 13.60 4.53 -6.36
N PRO A 111 12.91 4.36 -7.50
CA PRO A 111 12.47 5.49 -8.30
C PRO A 111 11.53 6.41 -7.50
N ASN A 112 11.96 7.66 -7.31
CA ASN A 112 11.18 8.71 -6.67
C ASN A 112 10.04 9.15 -7.60
N GLN A 113 8.82 9.32 -7.07
CA GLN A 113 7.78 10.08 -7.77
C GLN A 113 8.21 11.54 -7.87
N GLY A 114 8.82 11.91 -9.00
CA GLY A 114 9.32 13.25 -9.23
C GLY A 114 9.99 13.54 -10.57
N ASP A 115 10.00 12.61 -11.53
CA ASP A 115 10.47 12.83 -12.91
C ASP A 115 9.38 12.49 -13.94
#